data_AF-A0A6G0VSW5-F1
#
_entry.id   AF-A0A6G0VSW5-F1
#
_cell.length_a   1.000
_cell.length_b   1.000
_cell.length_c   1.000
_cell.angle_alpha   90.00
_cell.angle_beta   90.00
_cell.angle_gamma   90.00
#
_symmetry.space_group_name_H-M   'P 1'
#
loop_
_entity.id
_entity.type
_entity.pdbx_description
1 polymer ?
#
loop_
_entity_poly.entity_id
_entity_poly.type
_entity_poly.pdbx_seq_one_letter_code
_entity_poly.pdbx_strand_id
1 'polypeptide(L)'
;MSERTKRRKVKEEIDVINNCINTQLDHVYKINDNVEKYVDQQKPNSTLSILSKENITSTSCLNVPTNNTIDKSTSTSFDFTRHNNTTCSETVDTLDTLSTVNLSSTNLSSFPHNLANWAINCNVSLTTVNSLLCVLKSFEGVPIPALPKDARTLLQTPYKLNTHYRVVEPGLYFHFGLAAGIHQFVNNSPGINVNEFNIAIGIDGLPLAKSSGSQFYPILAYIIEPFKNKYVFLVGLYHGYEKPKNSDDFLSDFVSEMINISQN
;
A
#
# COMPACT_ATOMS: atom_id res chain seq x y z
N MET A 1 -10.58 -16.33 -18.17
CA MET A 1 -9.33 -16.81 -18.80
C MET A 1 -9.45 -18.31 -18.91
N SER A 2 -9.41 -18.87 -20.13
CA SER A 2 -9.57 -20.32 -20.34
C SER A 2 -8.41 -21.08 -19.70
N GLU A 3 -8.65 -22.34 -19.31
CA GLU A 3 -7.60 -23.25 -18.82
C GLU A 3 -6.41 -23.35 -19.79
N ARG A 4 -6.69 -23.28 -21.10
CA ARG A 4 -5.65 -23.24 -22.13
C ARG A 4 -4.76 -21.99 -22.01
N THR A 5 -5.36 -20.84 -21.70
CA THR A 5 -4.65 -19.57 -21.54
C THR A 5 -3.81 -19.54 -20.26
N LYS A 6 -4.32 -20.13 -19.16
CA LYS A 6 -3.55 -20.30 -17.91
C LYS A 6 -2.31 -21.17 -18.16
N ARG A 7 -2.48 -22.33 -18.80
CA ARG A 7 -1.38 -23.23 -19.14
C ARG A 7 -0.33 -22.59 -20.04
N ARG A 8 -0.77 -21.78 -21.03
CA ARG A 8 0.15 -21.04 -21.90
C ARG A 8 1.01 -20.04 -21.12
N LYS A 9 0.39 -19.24 -20.23
CA LYS A 9 1.13 -18.24 -19.42
C LYS A 9 2.11 -18.87 -18.45
N VAL A 10 1.71 -19.94 -17.77
CA VAL A 10 2.61 -20.69 -16.87
C VAL A 10 3.79 -21.27 -17.64
N LYS A 11 3.55 -21.78 -18.86
CA LYS A 11 4.63 -22.28 -19.71
C LYS A 11 5.59 -21.15 -20.14
N GLU A 12 5.07 -19.98 -20.52
CA GLU A 12 5.87 -18.81 -20.87
C GLU A 12 6.75 -18.34 -19.69
N GLU A 13 6.21 -18.32 -18.47
CA GLU A 13 6.97 -17.99 -17.26
C GLU A 13 8.07 -19.03 -16.95
N ILE A 14 7.77 -20.32 -17.11
CA ILE A 14 8.76 -21.40 -16.94
C ILE A 14 9.87 -21.31 -17.98
N ASP A 15 9.53 -21.02 -19.24
CA ASP A 15 10.51 -20.91 -20.32
C ASP A 15 11.45 -19.71 -20.11
N VAL A 16 10.94 -18.59 -19.56
CA VAL A 16 11.75 -17.43 -19.15
C VAL A 16 12.70 -17.79 -18.01
N ILE A 17 12.23 -18.52 -16.99
CA ILE A 17 13.06 -18.96 -15.87
C ILE A 17 14.16 -19.92 -16.35
N ASN A 18 13.82 -20.89 -17.19
CA ASN A 18 14.79 -21.84 -17.73
C ASN A 18 15.86 -21.14 -18.58
N ASN A 19 15.48 -20.17 -19.41
CA ASN A 19 16.44 -19.37 -20.15
C ASN A 19 17.33 -18.55 -19.22
N CYS A 20 16.78 -17.95 -18.17
CA CYS A 20 17.56 -17.23 -17.18
C CYS A 20 18.59 -18.14 -16.49
N ILE A 21 18.17 -19.33 -16.05
CA ILE A 21 19.06 -20.34 -15.43
C ILE A 21 20.16 -20.76 -16.40
N ASN A 22 19.82 -21.06 -17.66
CA ASN A 22 20.80 -21.45 -18.67
C ASN A 22 21.81 -20.32 -18.95
N THR A 23 21.36 -19.06 -19.04
CA THR A 23 22.27 -17.92 -19.21
C THR A 23 23.18 -17.70 -18.00
N GLN A 24 22.71 -17.99 -16.78
CA GLN A 24 23.55 -17.93 -15.58
C GLN A 24 24.55 -19.09 -15.52
N LEU A 25 24.13 -20.30 -15.92
CA LEU A 25 25.04 -21.45 -16.06
C LEU A 25 26.13 -21.16 -17.09
N ASP A 26 25.78 -20.62 -18.27
CA ASP A 26 26.76 -20.22 -19.28
C ASP A 26 27.75 -19.17 -18.76
N HIS A 27 27.31 -18.25 -17.88
CA HIS A 27 28.19 -17.29 -17.21
C HIS A 27 29.12 -17.95 -16.19
N VAL A 28 28.63 -18.95 -15.44
CA VAL A 28 29.44 -19.73 -14.49
C VAL A 28 30.46 -20.61 -15.21
N TYR A 29 30.08 -21.26 -16.32
CA TYR A 29 31.01 -22.03 -17.16
C TYR A 29 32.09 -21.14 -17.78
N LYS A 30 31.72 -19.93 -18.25
CA LYS A 30 32.69 -18.93 -18.74
C LYS A 30 33.61 -18.39 -17.64
N ILE A 31 33.16 -18.33 -16.39
CA ILE A 31 34.03 -17.97 -15.25
C ILE A 31 35.00 -19.11 -14.96
N ASN A 32 34.54 -20.37 -14.96
CA ASN A 32 35.42 -21.53 -14.72
C ASN A 32 36.48 -21.71 -15.82
N ASP A 33 36.15 -21.51 -17.10
CA ASP A 33 37.13 -21.56 -18.20
C ASP A 33 38.20 -20.45 -18.11
N ASN A 34 37.85 -19.30 -17.50
CA ASN A 34 38.78 -18.22 -17.25
C ASN A 34 39.64 -18.45 -15.99
N VAL A 35 39.15 -19.21 -15.01
CA VAL A 35 39.93 -19.62 -13.82
C VAL A 35 40.93 -20.72 -14.18
N GLU A 36 40.58 -21.67 -15.06
CA GLU A 36 41.52 -22.71 -15.53
C GLU A 36 42.71 -22.13 -16.33
N LYS A 37 42.57 -20.96 -16.97
CA LYS A 37 43.69 -20.27 -17.64
C LYS A 37 44.65 -19.53 -16.69
N TYR A 38 44.26 -19.31 -15.44
CA TYR A 38 45.06 -18.58 -14.45
C TYR A 38 45.79 -19.48 -13.43
N VAL A 39 45.57 -20.80 -13.44
CA VAL A 39 46.15 -21.74 -12.46
C VAL A 39 47.45 -22.42 -12.93
N ASP A 40 47.90 -22.20 -14.18
CA ASP A 40 49.14 -22.81 -14.70
C ASP A 40 50.45 -22.10 -14.28
N GLN A 41 50.39 -21.16 -13.33
CA GLN A 41 51.57 -20.60 -12.68
C GLN A 41 51.37 -20.50 -11.16
N GLN A 42 51.46 -21.64 -10.46
CA GLN A 42 52.16 -21.84 -9.17
C GLN A 42 51.61 -23.07 -8.41
N LYS A 43 52.50 -24.01 -8.08
CA LYS A 43 52.27 -25.21 -7.25
C LYS A 43 52.20 -24.84 -5.74
N PRO A 44 51.78 -25.74 -4.82
CA PRO A 44 50.61 -25.54 -3.96
C PRO A 44 50.97 -25.39 -2.47
N ASN A 45 50.00 -24.99 -1.64
CA ASN A 45 49.81 -25.59 -0.31
C ASN A 45 48.47 -25.20 0.33
N SER A 46 47.94 -26.16 1.10
CA SER A 46 46.88 -26.11 2.12
C SER A 46 45.39 -26.17 1.72
N THR A 47 44.93 -27.42 1.62
CA THR A 47 43.74 -28.10 2.21
C THR A 47 42.66 -27.28 2.96
N LEU A 48 41.38 -27.59 2.67
CA LEU A 48 40.28 -27.95 3.63
C LEU A 48 38.92 -27.93 2.86
N SER A 49 38.41 -29.07 2.40
CA SER A 49 37.52 -30.05 3.06
C SER A 49 36.03 -29.80 2.81
N ILE A 50 35.45 -30.65 1.95
CA ILE A 50 34.02 -30.83 1.67
C ILE A 50 33.54 -32.08 2.44
N LEU A 51 32.47 -31.95 3.24
CA LEU A 51 31.41 -32.93 3.58
C LEU A 51 30.55 -32.32 4.72
N SER A 52 29.26 -32.55 4.93
CA SER A 52 28.30 -33.57 4.48
C SER A 52 26.87 -33.07 4.77
N LYS A 53 25.89 -33.64 4.06
CA LYS A 53 24.47 -33.67 4.43
C LYS A 53 24.26 -34.35 5.78
N GLU A 54 23.29 -33.90 6.57
CA GLU A 54 22.34 -34.76 7.29
C GLU A 54 21.07 -34.01 7.73
N ASN A 55 19.94 -34.73 7.67
CA ASN A 55 18.57 -34.33 7.99
C ASN A 55 18.28 -34.51 9.50
N ILE A 56 17.45 -33.63 10.09
CA ILE A 56 16.51 -34.01 11.18
C ILE A 56 15.16 -33.28 10.99
N THR A 57 14.10 -34.06 11.16
CA THR A 57 12.68 -33.83 10.89
C THR A 57 11.92 -33.24 12.10
N SER A 58 10.79 -32.54 11.80
CA SER A 58 9.54 -32.40 12.60
C SER A 58 9.58 -31.55 13.89
N THR A 59 8.68 -30.58 14.11
CA THR A 59 7.22 -30.73 14.30
C THR A 59 6.45 -29.43 13.97
N SER A 60 5.58 -29.47 12.95
CA SER A 60 4.10 -29.39 12.97
C SER A 60 3.43 -28.21 13.71
N CYS A 61 2.82 -27.29 12.94
CA CYS A 61 1.63 -26.54 13.35
C CYS A 61 0.46 -26.84 12.39
N LEU A 62 -0.72 -27.05 12.98
CA LEU A 62 -1.89 -27.69 12.39
C LEU A 62 -2.82 -26.71 11.66
N ASN A 63 -3.45 -27.27 10.64
CA ASN A 63 -4.42 -26.72 9.71
C ASN A 63 -5.68 -26.13 10.35
N VAL A 64 -6.24 -25.11 9.70
CA VAL A 64 -7.67 -24.75 9.77
C VAL A 64 -8.32 -25.10 8.43
N PRO A 65 -9.36 -25.95 8.39
CA PRO A 65 -10.23 -26.08 7.23
C PRO A 65 -11.54 -25.31 7.41
N THR A 66 -11.94 -24.64 6.34
CA THR A 66 -13.26 -24.07 6.08
C THR A 66 -14.29 -25.16 5.76
N ASN A 67 -15.55 -25.02 6.19
CA ASN A 67 -16.75 -25.18 5.35
C ASN A 67 -18.06 -24.84 6.08
N ASN A 68 -18.97 -24.21 5.33
CA ASN A 68 -20.36 -23.88 5.68
C ASN A 68 -21.28 -25.11 5.59
N THR A 69 -22.31 -25.20 6.45
CA THR A 69 -23.75 -25.41 6.11
C THR A 69 -24.66 -25.44 7.35
N ILE A 70 -25.64 -24.52 7.38
CA ILE A 70 -27.07 -24.59 7.80
C ILE A 70 -27.48 -25.65 8.85
N ASP A 71 -27.98 -25.24 10.04
CA ASP A 71 -29.43 -25.28 10.41
C ASP A 71 -29.77 -24.79 11.86
N LYS A 72 -30.96 -24.19 11.95
CA LYS A 72 -31.92 -23.94 13.06
C LYS A 72 -31.57 -24.05 14.58
N SER A 73 -31.87 -22.92 15.25
CA SER A 73 -32.57 -22.74 16.55
C SER A 73 -32.18 -23.55 17.79
N THR A 74 -31.67 -22.89 18.83
CA THR A 74 -32.35 -22.78 20.14
C THR A 74 -31.68 -21.74 21.05
N SER A 75 -32.52 -20.99 21.76
CA SER A 75 -32.24 -20.04 22.82
C SER A 75 -31.54 -20.70 24.02
N THR A 76 -30.62 -19.99 24.71
CA THR A 76 -30.62 -19.85 26.18
C THR A 76 -29.47 -18.98 26.71
N SER A 77 -29.88 -17.96 27.47
CA SER A 77 -29.26 -17.35 28.67
C SER A 77 -27.78 -16.94 28.68
N PHE A 78 -27.63 -15.62 28.83
CA PHE A 78 -26.58 -14.92 29.55
C PHE A 78 -26.19 -15.61 30.87
N ASP A 79 -24.89 -15.63 31.17
CA ASP A 79 -24.41 -15.46 32.54
C ASP A 79 -23.02 -14.82 32.54
N PHE A 80 -22.92 -13.67 33.20
CA PHE A 80 -21.71 -12.92 33.44
C PHE A 80 -21.28 -13.20 34.89
N THR A 81 -20.26 -14.01 35.09
CA THR A 81 -19.67 -14.22 36.42
C THR A 81 -18.41 -13.37 36.59
N ARG A 82 -18.51 -12.42 37.51
CA ARG A 82 -17.48 -11.51 37.98
C ARG A 82 -17.05 -11.92 39.39
N HIS A 83 -15.75 -12.07 39.62
CA HIS A 83 -15.09 -11.94 40.93
C HIS A 83 -13.73 -11.24 40.68
N ASN A 84 -13.50 -10.00 41.13
CA ASN A 84 -13.20 -9.51 42.50
C ASN A 84 -11.88 -10.11 43.04
N ASN A 85 -10.92 -9.43 43.65
CA ASN A 85 -10.69 -8.04 44.08
C ASN A 85 -9.19 -7.92 44.40
N THR A 86 -8.62 -6.72 44.36
CA THR A 86 -7.49 -6.37 45.23
C THR A 86 -7.78 -5.05 45.95
N THR A 87 -7.76 -5.15 47.27
CA THR A 87 -8.19 -4.22 48.33
C THR A 87 -7.23 -3.05 48.53
N CYS A 88 -7.76 -1.88 48.96
CA CYS A 88 -7.17 -0.99 49.97
C CYS A 88 -8.30 -0.20 50.69
N SER A 89 -8.17 -0.05 52.00
CA SER A 89 -9.21 0.13 53.02
C SER A 89 -9.81 1.54 53.23
N GLU A 90 -11.08 1.51 53.66
CA GLU A 90 -11.86 2.29 54.67
C GLU A 90 -11.46 3.76 54.97
N THR A 91 -12.40 4.71 54.92
CA THR A 91 -13.41 4.92 55.97
C THR A 91 -14.71 5.55 55.43
N VAL A 92 -15.82 5.20 56.08
CA VAL A 92 -17.20 5.58 55.78
C VAL A 92 -17.56 6.89 56.46
N ASP A 93 -18.17 7.82 55.73
CA ASP A 93 -19.30 8.61 56.25
C ASP A 93 -20.18 9.11 55.10
N THR A 94 -21.47 9.19 55.39
CA THR A 94 -22.59 9.01 54.46
C THR A 94 -23.11 10.27 53.76
N LEU A 95 -23.70 10.02 52.58
CA LEU A 95 -24.92 10.61 52.01
C LEU A 95 -24.83 11.83 51.08
N ASP A 96 -25.51 11.64 49.94
CA ASP A 96 -26.03 12.58 48.95
C ASP A 96 -25.11 13.64 48.36
N THR A 97 -24.70 13.38 47.13
CA THR A 97 -24.90 14.35 46.05
C THR A 97 -24.81 13.62 44.72
N LEU A 98 -25.95 13.47 44.03
CA LEU A 98 -25.96 13.32 42.58
C LEU A 98 -25.30 14.58 41.99
N SER A 99 -23.98 14.55 41.89
CA SER A 99 -23.25 15.42 41.00
C SER A 99 -23.53 14.91 39.59
N THR A 100 -24.63 15.43 39.04
CA THR A 100 -24.79 15.62 37.61
C THR A 100 -23.47 16.17 37.08
N VAL A 101 -22.64 15.29 36.54
CA VAL A 101 -21.45 15.69 35.79
C VAL A 101 -22.01 16.41 34.57
N ASN A 102 -22.14 17.72 34.71
CA ASN A 102 -22.47 18.63 33.64
C ASN A 102 -21.27 18.57 32.70
N LEU A 103 -21.27 17.59 31.80
CA LEU A 103 -20.33 17.46 30.70
C LEU A 103 -20.60 18.66 29.79
N SER A 104 -20.01 19.79 30.16
CA SER A 104 -20.09 21.04 29.43
C SER A 104 -19.84 20.76 27.96
N SER A 105 -20.77 21.26 27.16
CA SER A 105 -20.97 21.08 25.71
C SER A 105 -19.80 21.52 24.82
N THR A 106 -18.63 21.80 25.39
CA THR A 106 -17.41 22.21 24.70
C THR A 106 -16.54 21.03 24.26
N ASN A 107 -16.73 19.83 24.83
CA ASN A 107 -15.96 18.62 24.45
C ASN A 107 -16.58 17.80 23.30
N LEU A 108 -17.78 18.15 22.81
CA LEU A 108 -18.43 17.37 21.76
C LEU A 108 -17.99 17.75 20.34
N SER A 109 -17.50 18.98 20.15
CA SER A 109 -16.91 19.42 18.88
C SER A 109 -15.56 18.72 18.59
N SER A 110 -14.88 18.23 19.64
CA SER A 110 -13.61 17.51 19.51
C SER A 110 -13.80 16.02 19.22
N PHE A 111 -14.96 15.42 19.51
CA PHE A 111 -15.16 13.98 19.35
C PHE A 111 -15.08 13.49 17.89
N PRO A 112 -15.80 14.08 16.90
CA PRO A 112 -15.66 13.67 15.51
C PRO A 112 -14.23 13.87 14.98
N HIS A 113 -13.55 14.94 15.41
CA HIS A 113 -12.16 15.21 15.04
C HIS A 113 -11.19 14.17 15.63
N ASN A 114 -11.34 13.82 16.91
CA ASN A 114 -10.54 12.79 17.56
C ASN A 114 -10.77 11.41 16.94
N LEU A 115 -12.02 11.10 16.58
CA LEU A 115 -12.35 9.86 15.88
C LEU A 115 -11.76 9.83 14.47
N ALA A 116 -11.76 10.96 13.75
CA ALA A 116 -11.11 11.11 12.45
C ALA A 116 -9.59 10.89 12.57
N ASN A 117 -8.93 11.55 13.53
CA ASN A 117 -7.49 11.42 13.78
C ASN A 117 -7.13 9.98 14.17
N TRP A 118 -7.93 9.34 15.02
CA TRP A 118 -7.75 7.92 15.35
C TRP A 118 -7.81 7.04 14.11
N ALA A 119 -8.82 7.23 13.27
CA ALA A 119 -8.97 6.44 12.05
C ALA A 119 -7.78 6.59 11.10
N ILE A 120 -7.24 7.82 10.98
CA ILE A 120 -6.05 8.12 10.17
C ILE A 120 -4.80 7.47 10.78
N ASN A 121 -4.54 7.71 12.06
CA ASN A 121 -3.33 7.24 12.75
C ASN A 121 -3.25 5.72 12.84
N CYS A 122 -4.39 5.05 13.02
CA CYS A 122 -4.48 3.60 13.04
C CYS A 122 -4.68 2.97 11.66
N ASN A 123 -4.73 3.78 10.58
CA ASN A 123 -4.98 3.33 9.20
C ASN A 123 -6.20 2.40 9.09
N VAL A 124 -7.31 2.81 9.73
CA VAL A 124 -8.54 2.02 9.81
C VAL A 124 -9.29 2.09 8.48
N SER A 125 -9.81 0.94 8.00
CA SER A 125 -10.59 0.92 6.76
C SER A 125 -11.87 1.76 6.89
N LEU A 126 -12.27 2.44 5.81
CA LEU A 126 -13.51 3.23 5.76
C LEU A 126 -14.75 2.40 6.10
N THR A 127 -14.76 1.12 5.74
CA THR A 127 -15.84 0.19 6.07
C THR A 127 -15.98 -0.04 7.56
N THR A 128 -14.86 -0.23 8.27
CA THR A 128 -14.85 -0.38 9.74
C THR A 128 -15.28 0.92 10.41
N VAL A 129 -14.80 2.07 9.94
CA VAL A 129 -15.25 3.38 10.44
C VAL A 129 -16.76 3.54 10.24
N ASN A 130 -17.30 3.20 9.06
CA ASN A 130 -18.74 3.24 8.80
C ASN A 130 -19.54 2.34 9.76
N SER A 131 -19.09 1.10 9.97
CA SER A 131 -19.72 0.18 10.93
C SER A 131 -19.71 0.76 12.35
N LEU A 132 -18.59 1.35 12.77
CA LEU A 132 -18.47 2.02 14.06
C LEU A 132 -19.42 3.22 14.16
N LEU A 133 -19.49 4.06 13.12
CA LEU A 133 -20.41 5.20 13.08
C LEU A 133 -21.87 4.76 13.18
N CYS A 134 -22.24 3.64 12.56
CA CYS A 134 -23.57 3.03 12.71
C CYS A 134 -23.82 2.62 14.17
N VAL A 135 -22.88 1.91 14.80
CA VAL A 135 -23.00 1.48 16.21
C VAL A 135 -23.12 2.69 17.14
N LEU A 136 -22.26 3.71 16.96
CA LEU A 136 -22.25 4.92 17.78
C LEU A 136 -23.55 5.72 17.67
N LYS A 137 -24.19 5.74 16.49
CA LYS A 137 -25.48 6.40 16.29
C LYS A 137 -26.68 5.64 16.85
N SER A 138 -26.56 4.32 17.03
CA SER A 138 -27.64 3.50 17.59
C SER A 138 -27.79 3.64 19.11
N PHE A 139 -26.85 4.30 19.80
CA PHE A 139 -26.96 4.55 21.23
C PHE A 139 -27.87 5.76 21.50
N GLU A 140 -29.11 5.51 21.94
CA GLU A 140 -30.15 6.52 22.22
C GLU A 140 -29.84 7.49 23.37
N GLY A 141 -28.70 7.36 24.05
CA GLY A 141 -28.33 8.16 25.23
C GLY A 141 -27.29 9.26 25.00
N VAL A 142 -26.64 9.32 23.84
CA VAL A 142 -25.61 10.34 23.53
C VAL A 142 -25.95 10.99 22.20
N PRO A 143 -26.72 12.09 22.20
CA PRO A 143 -26.86 12.90 21.00
C PRO A 143 -25.47 13.45 20.68
N ILE A 144 -24.84 12.97 19.61
CA ILE A 144 -23.63 13.56 19.03
C ILE A 144 -24.10 14.32 17.78
N PRO A 145 -24.55 15.57 17.90
CA PRO A 145 -25.31 16.26 16.86
C PRO A 145 -24.49 16.50 15.58
N ALA A 146 -23.16 16.33 15.67
CA ALA A 146 -22.21 16.57 14.59
C ALA A 146 -21.56 15.29 14.02
N LEU A 147 -21.96 14.08 14.44
CA LEU A 147 -21.32 12.86 13.94
C LEU A 147 -21.90 12.47 12.56
N PRO A 148 -21.09 12.43 11.49
CA PRO A 148 -21.57 12.02 10.18
C PRO A 148 -21.90 10.53 10.12
N LYS A 149 -22.69 10.13 9.10
CA LYS A 149 -23.01 8.72 8.84
C LYS A 149 -21.91 8.03 8.02
N ASP A 150 -21.21 8.81 7.22
CA ASP A 150 -20.23 8.31 6.27
C ASP A 150 -18.82 8.71 6.72
N ALA A 151 -17.92 7.72 6.75
CA ALA A 151 -16.51 7.88 7.08
C ALA A 151 -15.81 8.91 6.20
N ARG A 152 -16.19 9.04 4.93
CA ARG A 152 -15.68 10.09 4.02
C ARG A 152 -16.04 11.48 4.51
N THR A 153 -17.23 11.64 5.09
CA THR A 153 -17.64 12.93 5.67
C THR A 153 -16.90 13.19 6.98
N LEU A 154 -16.69 12.16 7.80
CA LEU A 154 -15.89 12.25 9.03
C LEU A 154 -14.45 12.71 8.73
N LEU A 155 -13.85 12.11 7.70
CA LEU A 155 -12.49 12.37 7.26
C LEU A 155 -12.39 13.56 6.28
N GLN A 156 -13.50 14.30 6.07
CA GLN A 156 -13.56 15.45 5.17
C GLN A 156 -12.97 15.17 3.78
N THR A 157 -13.18 13.96 3.26
CA THR A 157 -12.66 13.55 1.96
C THR A 157 -13.24 14.46 0.87
N PRO A 158 -12.41 15.15 0.07
CA PRO A 158 -12.89 16.04 -0.99
C PRO A 158 -13.83 15.31 -1.94
N TYR A 159 -15.06 15.83 -2.10
CA TYR A 159 -16.09 15.23 -2.97
C TYR A 159 -16.02 15.78 -4.40
N LYS A 160 -15.52 17.00 -4.58
CA LYS A 160 -15.29 17.64 -5.86
C LYS A 160 -13.84 18.05 -5.94
N LEU A 161 -13.03 17.22 -6.58
CA LEU A 161 -11.76 17.70 -7.08
C LEU A 161 -12.11 18.62 -8.25
N ASN A 162 -11.84 19.92 -8.13
CA ASN A 162 -11.84 20.82 -9.29
C ASN A 162 -10.57 20.55 -10.11
N THR A 163 -10.40 19.28 -10.48
CA THR A 163 -9.24 18.77 -11.19
C THR A 163 -9.42 19.16 -12.64
N HIS A 164 -8.67 20.17 -13.05
CA HIS A 164 -8.50 20.52 -14.45
C HIS A 164 -7.83 19.34 -15.16
N TYR A 165 -8.64 18.51 -15.80
CA TYR A 165 -8.17 17.50 -16.74
C TYR A 165 -8.14 18.11 -18.14
N ARG A 166 -7.19 17.64 -18.95
CA ARG A 166 -7.05 18.01 -20.36
C ARG A 166 -7.57 16.87 -21.21
N VAL A 167 -8.23 17.20 -22.32
CA VAL A 167 -8.61 16.19 -23.31
C VAL A 167 -7.37 15.84 -24.12
N VAL A 168 -7.03 14.55 -24.16
CA VAL A 168 -5.98 13.99 -25.01
C VAL A 168 -6.66 12.90 -25.81
N GLU A 169 -6.94 13.13 -27.09
CA GLU A 169 -7.82 12.26 -27.86
C GLU A 169 -7.33 10.79 -27.88
N PRO A 170 -8.23 9.80 -27.64
CA PRO A 170 -9.68 9.88 -27.40
C PRO A 170 -10.10 9.90 -25.92
N GLY A 171 -9.16 10.20 -25.01
CA GLY A 171 -9.35 10.10 -23.57
C GLY A 171 -9.09 11.40 -22.80
N LEU A 172 -8.84 11.24 -21.52
CA LEU A 172 -8.63 12.32 -20.56
C LEU A 172 -7.24 12.16 -19.94
N TYR A 173 -6.56 13.28 -19.77
CA TYR A 173 -5.26 13.36 -19.12
C TYR A 173 -5.34 14.27 -17.90
N PHE A 174 -4.71 13.84 -16.80
CA PHE A 174 -4.51 14.67 -15.64
C PHE A 174 -3.02 14.76 -15.32
N HIS A 175 -2.54 15.98 -15.11
CA HIS A 175 -1.14 16.26 -14.77
C HIS A 175 -1.01 16.51 -13.26
N PHE A 176 -0.26 15.64 -12.58
CA PHE A 176 0.04 15.77 -11.15
C PHE A 176 1.24 16.68 -10.91
N GLY A 177 2.19 16.71 -11.85
CA GLY A 177 3.42 17.49 -11.76
C GLY A 177 4.59 16.70 -11.20
N LEU A 178 5.67 16.68 -11.95
CA LEU A 178 6.97 16.16 -11.57
C LEU A 178 7.57 16.98 -10.43
N ALA A 179 7.54 18.32 -10.52
CA ALA A 179 8.05 19.21 -9.48
C ALA A 179 7.33 18.96 -8.15
N ALA A 180 6.00 18.83 -8.19
CA ALA A 180 5.20 18.52 -7.01
C ALA A 180 5.59 17.17 -6.39
N GLY A 181 5.77 16.13 -7.22
CA GLY A 181 6.23 14.82 -6.77
C GLY A 181 7.64 14.83 -6.18
N ILE A 182 8.57 15.57 -6.78
CA ILE A 182 9.93 15.77 -6.27
C ILE A 182 9.89 16.47 -4.91
N HIS A 183 9.15 17.59 -4.79
CA HIS A 183 9.03 18.32 -3.53
C HIS A 183 8.47 17.44 -2.41
N GLN A 184 7.42 16.66 -2.70
CA GLN A 184 6.85 15.73 -1.72
C GLN A 184 7.87 14.65 -1.31
N PHE A 185 8.61 14.11 -2.28
CA PHE A 185 9.62 13.10 -2.03
C PHE A 185 10.76 13.62 -1.13
N VAL A 186 11.26 14.83 -1.41
CA VAL A 186 12.33 15.48 -0.63
C VAL A 186 11.85 15.79 0.79
N ASN A 187 10.64 16.32 0.95
CA ASN A 187 10.06 16.60 2.27
C ASN A 187 9.92 15.36 3.14
N ASN A 188 9.67 14.20 2.52
CA ASN A 188 9.59 12.91 3.20
C ASN A 188 10.97 12.28 3.50
N SER A 189 12.06 12.89 3.02
CA SER A 189 13.43 12.39 3.15
C SER A 189 14.34 13.44 3.84
N PRO A 190 14.09 13.77 5.12
CA PRO A 190 14.81 14.83 5.82
C PRO A 190 16.31 14.51 5.97
N GLY A 191 17.14 15.54 5.85
CA GLY A 191 18.59 15.45 6.08
C GLY A 191 19.45 15.20 4.84
N ILE A 192 18.85 15.16 3.66
CA ILE A 192 19.58 15.01 2.40
C ILE A 192 19.59 16.35 1.66
N ASN A 193 20.77 16.96 1.58
CA ASN A 193 21.02 18.15 0.76
C ASN A 193 21.65 17.70 -0.56
N VAL A 194 20.93 17.88 -1.66
CA VAL A 194 21.32 17.39 -2.98
C VAL A 194 21.21 18.53 -3.98
N ASN A 195 22.29 18.75 -4.72
CA ASN A 195 22.30 19.72 -5.82
C ASN A 195 21.78 19.10 -7.13
N GLU A 196 21.97 17.79 -7.30
CA GLU A 196 21.63 17.06 -8.52
C GLU A 196 21.11 15.66 -8.20
N PHE A 197 20.04 15.24 -8.87
CA PHE A 197 19.48 13.92 -8.69
C PHE A 197 19.06 13.33 -10.04
N ASN A 198 19.19 12.00 -10.13
CA ASN A 198 18.79 11.26 -11.31
C ASN A 198 17.34 10.78 -11.14
N ILE A 199 16.52 11.01 -12.15
CA ILE A 199 15.13 10.57 -12.19
C ILE A 199 14.99 9.47 -13.23
N ALA A 200 14.31 8.39 -12.87
CA ALA A 200 13.84 7.39 -13.80
C ALA A 200 12.35 7.60 -14.10
N ILE A 201 12.00 7.55 -15.39
CA ILE A 201 10.64 7.77 -15.87
C ILE A 201 10.12 6.47 -16.49
N GLY A 202 8.92 6.05 -16.06
CA GLY A 202 8.23 4.89 -16.58
C GLY A 202 6.88 5.29 -17.20
N ILE A 203 6.64 4.86 -18.44
CA ILE A 203 5.40 5.13 -19.16
C ILE A 203 4.95 3.81 -19.79
N ASP A 204 3.86 3.24 -19.28
CA ASP A 204 3.35 1.96 -19.76
C ASP A 204 1.81 1.95 -19.74
N GLY A 205 1.21 1.06 -20.53
CA GLY A 205 -0.23 0.85 -20.56
C GLY A 205 -0.70 -0.12 -19.48
N LEU A 206 -1.69 0.27 -18.69
CA LEU A 206 -2.32 -0.54 -17.65
C LEU A 206 -3.80 -0.79 -17.98
N PRO A 207 -4.17 -1.97 -18.49
CA PRO A 207 -5.56 -2.33 -18.71
C PRO A 207 -6.33 -2.38 -17.38
N LEU A 208 -7.44 -1.64 -17.28
CA LEU A 208 -8.28 -1.59 -16.08
C LEU A 208 -9.37 -2.65 -16.08
N ALA A 209 -9.80 -3.06 -17.28
CA ALA A 209 -10.84 -4.06 -17.43
C ALA A 209 -10.50 -5.00 -18.57
N LYS A 210 -10.95 -6.25 -18.43
CA LYS A 210 -10.66 -7.31 -19.41
C LYS A 210 -11.46 -7.17 -20.71
N SER A 211 -12.57 -6.43 -20.69
CA SER A 211 -13.57 -6.47 -21.76
C SER A 211 -14.05 -5.10 -22.27
N SER A 212 -13.75 -3.99 -21.59
CA SER A 212 -14.20 -2.67 -22.04
C SER A 212 -13.15 -1.87 -22.83
N GLY A 213 -11.90 -2.34 -22.89
CA GLY A 213 -10.79 -1.55 -23.44
C GLY A 213 -10.31 -0.41 -22.54
N SER A 214 -10.96 -0.18 -21.40
CA SER A 214 -10.56 0.86 -20.44
C SER A 214 -9.14 0.62 -19.95
N GLN A 215 -8.28 1.64 -20.09
CA GLN A 215 -6.86 1.54 -19.83
C GLN A 215 -6.30 2.87 -19.31
N PHE A 216 -5.29 2.76 -18.47
CA PHE A 216 -4.47 3.89 -18.05
C PHE A 216 -3.13 3.90 -18.77
N TYR A 217 -2.60 5.10 -19.00
CA TYR A 217 -1.20 5.32 -19.34
C TYR A 217 -0.63 6.29 -18.31
N PRO A 218 -0.18 5.78 -17.15
CA PRO A 218 0.51 6.60 -16.17
C PRO A 218 1.90 7.01 -16.68
N ILE A 219 2.28 8.24 -16.36
CA ILE A 219 3.66 8.71 -16.34
C ILE A 219 4.10 8.61 -14.89
N LEU A 220 5.02 7.69 -14.62
CA LEU A 220 5.56 7.42 -13.29
C LEU A 220 6.98 7.93 -13.22
N ALA A 221 7.37 8.41 -12.05
CA ALA A 221 8.74 8.80 -11.77
C ALA A 221 9.21 8.22 -10.43
N TYR A 222 10.50 7.95 -10.32
CA TYR A 222 11.17 7.77 -9.04
C TYR A 222 12.58 8.35 -9.09
N ILE A 223 13.07 8.79 -7.94
CA ILE A 223 14.41 9.34 -7.81
C ILE A 223 15.37 8.18 -7.51
N ILE A 224 16.44 8.06 -8.30
CA ILE A 224 17.38 6.94 -8.27
C ILE A 224 18.41 7.13 -7.15
N GLU A 225 19.04 8.31 -7.12
CA GLU A 225 20.10 8.68 -6.18
C GLU A 225 19.85 10.11 -5.70
N PRO A 226 20.30 10.47 -4.47
CA PRO A 226 21.04 9.67 -3.49
C PRO A 226 20.16 8.85 -2.51
N PHE A 227 18.89 8.67 -2.81
CA PHE A 227 17.92 8.14 -1.86
C PHE A 227 17.84 6.61 -1.90
N LYS A 228 17.97 5.96 -0.73
CA LYS A 228 17.87 4.49 -0.62
C LYS A 228 16.46 3.97 -0.83
N ASN A 229 15.44 4.76 -0.48
CA ASN A 229 14.04 4.39 -0.67
C ASN A 229 13.58 4.79 -2.06
N LYS A 230 13.32 3.79 -2.91
CA LYS A 230 12.71 3.99 -4.23
C LYS A 230 11.20 4.13 -4.06
N TYR A 231 10.75 5.37 -3.92
CA TYR A 231 9.32 5.70 -3.96
C TYR A 231 8.94 6.13 -5.38
N VAL A 232 7.97 5.43 -5.95
CA VAL A 232 7.40 5.76 -7.26
C VAL A 232 6.18 6.66 -7.06
N PHE A 233 6.11 7.75 -7.81
CA PHE A 233 5.00 8.68 -7.79
C PHE A 233 4.44 8.95 -9.19
N LEU A 234 3.18 9.38 -9.24
CA LEU A 234 2.49 9.77 -10.46
C LEU A 234 2.88 11.19 -10.85
N VAL A 235 3.26 11.36 -12.10
CA VAL A 235 3.50 12.67 -12.73
C VAL A 235 2.33 13.05 -13.63
N GLY A 236 1.79 12.07 -14.35
CA GLY A 236 0.64 12.24 -15.21
C GLY A 236 -0.15 10.95 -15.30
N LEU A 237 -1.43 11.05 -15.63
CA LEU A 237 -2.28 9.89 -15.83
C LEU A 237 -3.22 10.16 -16.98
N TYR A 238 -3.08 9.37 -18.05
CA TYR A 238 -4.08 9.29 -19.09
C TYR A 238 -5.05 8.14 -18.81
N HIS A 239 -6.32 8.36 -19.11
CA HIS A 239 -7.37 7.36 -19.14
C HIS A 239 -8.10 7.41 -20.48
N GLY A 240 -8.31 6.26 -21.09
CA GLY A 240 -9.16 6.13 -22.26
C GLY A 240 -9.52 4.68 -22.54
N TYR A 241 -10.31 4.47 -23.58
CA TYR A 241 -10.62 3.13 -24.10
C TYR A 241 -9.65 2.68 -25.18
N GLU A 242 -8.77 3.59 -25.60
CA GLU A 242 -7.70 3.37 -26.57
C GLU A 242 -6.47 4.15 -26.12
N LYS A 243 -5.32 3.88 -26.74
CA LYS A 243 -4.08 4.60 -26.45
C LYS A 243 -4.21 6.05 -26.92
N PRO A 244 -3.47 7.00 -26.33
CA PRO A 244 -3.41 8.36 -26.86
C PRO A 244 -3.10 8.32 -28.36
N LYS A 245 -3.89 9.03 -29.18
CA LYS A 245 -3.67 9.08 -30.63
C LYS A 245 -2.38 9.83 -30.97
N ASN A 246 -2.07 10.86 -30.19
CA ASN A 246 -0.88 11.69 -30.35
C ASN A 246 -0.03 11.59 -29.07
N SER A 247 1.19 11.07 -29.20
CA SER A 247 2.15 10.97 -28.10
C SER A 247 2.66 12.33 -27.64
N ASP A 248 2.84 13.28 -28.57
CA ASP A 248 3.35 14.61 -28.26
C ASP A 248 2.34 15.38 -27.42
N ASP A 249 1.05 15.24 -27.76
CA ASP A 249 -0.04 15.82 -26.99
C ASP A 249 -0.12 15.21 -25.59
N PHE A 250 -0.01 13.88 -25.47
CA PHE A 250 0.03 13.17 -24.18
C PHE A 250 1.20 13.60 -23.28
N LEU A 251 2.38 13.82 -23.86
CA LEU A 251 3.60 14.13 -23.10
C LEU A 251 3.86 15.64 -22.92
N SER A 252 3.08 16.50 -23.58
CA SER A 252 3.31 17.96 -23.64
C SER A 252 3.56 18.62 -22.28
N ASP A 253 2.67 18.39 -21.31
CA ASP A 253 2.76 18.97 -19.97
C ASP A 253 4.02 18.46 -19.24
N PHE A 254 4.27 17.15 -19.29
CA PHE A 254 5.44 16.53 -18.67
C PHE A 254 6.76 17.03 -19.27
N VAL A 255 6.86 17.11 -20.59
CA VAL A 255 8.07 17.58 -21.28
C VAL A 255 8.32 19.07 -20.97
N SER A 256 7.27 19.88 -20.99
CA SER A 256 7.39 21.31 -20.65
C SER A 256 7.90 21.52 -19.23
N GLU A 257 7.40 20.73 -18.28
CA GLU A 257 7.85 20.77 -16.89
C GLU A 257 9.30 20.28 -16.73
N MET A 258 9.67 19.17 -17.39
CA MET A 258 11.04 18.66 -17.40
C MET A 258 12.04 19.71 -17.93
N ILE A 259 11.71 20.39 -19.02
CA ILE A 259 12.55 21.47 -19.57
C ILE A 259 12.72 22.58 -18.53
N ASN A 260 11.63 23.02 -17.91
CA ASN A 260 11.66 24.09 -16.92
C ASN A 260 12.51 23.70 -15.69
N ILE A 261 12.34 22.49 -15.17
CA ILE A 261 13.13 21.98 -14.04
C ILE A 261 14.61 21.85 -14.41
N SER A 262 14.93 21.39 -15.62
CA SER A 262 16.33 21.20 -16.05
C SER A 262 17.11 22.49 -16.29
N GLN A 263 16.42 23.62 -16.42
CA GLN A 263 17.00 24.93 -16.70
C GLN A 263 17.23 25.79 -15.44
N ASN A 264 16.74 25.34 -14.29
CA ASN A 264 16.86 26.00 -12.98
C ASN A 264 17.75 25.18 -12.04
#